data_AF-A0A3D5G3I9-F1
#
_entry.id   AF-A0A3D5G3I9-F1
#
_cell.length_a   1.000
_cell.length_b   1.000
_cell.length_c   1.000
_cell.angle_alpha   90.00
_cell.angle_beta   90.00
_cell.angle_gamma   90.00
#
_symmetry.space_group_name_H-M   'P 1'
#
loop_
_entity.id
_entity.type
_entity.pdbx_description
1 polymer ?
#
loop_
_entity_poly.entity_id
_entity_poly.type
_entity_poly.pdbx_seq_one_letter_code
_entity_poly.pdbx_strand_id
1 'polypeptide(L)'
;MIGLHKHDLIHQDLKPANIIINPISGIVKLTHYTIASRVSQETGAPLNPDQSQGTQAYMSAEQTGRMKRTPDYLSDFSALGVTFYEMLAGQLPFQSHYPLELVYCHLAKQPVSVQ
;
A
#
# COMPACT_ATOMS: atom_id res chain seq x y z
N MET A 1 1.06 -8.82 8.84
CA MET A 1 2.28 -8.04 8.53
C MET A 1 3.54 -8.80 8.90
N ILE A 2 4.00 -8.82 10.16
CA ILE A 2 5.25 -9.52 10.55
C ILE A 2 5.27 -10.99 10.10
N GLY A 3 4.16 -11.71 10.28
CA GLY A 3 4.03 -13.10 9.82
C GLY A 3 4.16 -13.25 8.30
N LEU A 4 3.62 -12.32 7.51
CA LEU A 4 3.73 -12.32 6.04
C LEU A 4 5.18 -12.03 5.62
N HIS A 5 5.75 -10.95 6.14
CA HIS A 5 7.09 -10.47 5.79
C HIS A 5 8.20 -11.44 6.20
N LYS A 6 8.02 -12.21 7.28
CA LYS A 6 8.94 -13.29 7.67
C LYS A 6 9.04 -14.42 6.62
N HIS A 7 8.06 -14.55 5.74
CA HIS A 7 8.04 -15.52 4.64
C HIS A 7 8.44 -14.90 3.30
N ASP A 8 9.08 -13.72 3.31
CA ASP A 8 9.53 -12.98 2.14
C ASP A 8 8.39 -12.54 1.21
N LEU A 9 7.16 -12.43 1.73
CA LEU A 9 5.97 -12.03 0.98
C LEU A 9 5.62 -10.56 1.23
N ILE A 10 5.17 -9.86 0.19
CA ILE A 10 4.64 -8.50 0.22
C ILE A 10 3.16 -8.56 -0.18
N HIS A 11 2.27 -7.83 0.49
CA HIS A 11 0.83 -7.87 0.20
C HIS A 11 0.44 -7.01 -1.02
N GLN A 12 1.04 -5.82 -1.14
CA GLN A 12 0.89 -4.87 -2.26
C GLN A 12 -0.49 -4.20 -2.46
N ASP A 13 -1.56 -4.63 -1.77
CA ASP A 13 -2.90 -4.02 -1.84
C ASP A 13 -3.52 -3.86 -0.44
N LEU A 14 -2.80 -3.27 0.51
CA LEU A 14 -3.39 -3.00 1.84
C LEU A 14 -4.31 -1.78 1.78
N LYS A 15 -5.56 -2.01 2.17
CA LYS A 15 -6.64 -1.01 2.26
C LYS A 15 -7.72 -1.50 3.22
N PRO A 16 -8.62 -0.64 3.73
CA PRO A 16 -9.66 -1.06 4.69
C PRO A 16 -10.50 -2.25 4.20
N ALA A 17 -10.86 -2.27 2.90
CA ALA A 17 -11.66 -3.35 2.31
C ALA A 17 -10.99 -4.73 2.35
N ASN A 18 -9.67 -4.80 2.52
CA ASN A 18 -8.90 -6.05 2.58
C ASN A 18 -8.59 -6.48 4.02
N ILE A 19 -9.04 -5.73 5.03
CA ILE A 19 -8.89 -6.04 6.45
C ILE A 19 -10.24 -6.50 7.02
N ILE A 20 -10.33 -7.76 7.43
CA ILE A 20 -11.54 -8.32 8.06
C ILE A 20 -11.33 -8.39 9.56
N ILE A 21 -12.32 -7.89 10.31
CA ILE A 21 -12.34 -7.94 11.77
C ILE A 21 -13.53 -8.79 12.19
N ASN A 22 -13.29 -9.82 12.99
CA ASN A 22 -14.36 -10.52 13.68
C ASN A 22 -14.83 -9.67 14.87
N PRO A 23 -16.09 -9.19 14.92
CA PRO A 23 -16.54 -8.27 15.96
C PRO A 23 -16.70 -8.92 17.33
N ILE A 24 -16.81 -10.26 17.39
CA ILE A 24 -16.99 -11.00 18.64
C ILE A 24 -15.63 -11.37 19.23
N SER A 25 -14.72 -11.92 18.42
CA SER A 25 -13.41 -12.39 18.89
C SER A 25 -12.30 -11.36 18.80
N GLY A 26 -12.53 -10.24 18.10
CA GLY A 26 -11.51 -9.22 17.82
C GLY A 26 -10.41 -9.68 16.86
N ILE A 27 -10.52 -10.88 16.27
CA ILE A 27 -9.51 -11.41 15.36
C ILE A 27 -9.49 -10.60 14.07
N VAL A 28 -8.31 -10.07 13.74
CA VAL A 28 -8.05 -9.34 12.49
C VAL A 28 -7.35 -10.25 11.49
N LYS A 29 -7.82 -10.26 10.25
CA LYS A 29 -7.23 -11.01 9.13
C LYS A 29 -7.08 -10.12 7.90
N LEU A 30 -5.97 -10.32 7.19
CA LEU A 30 -5.72 -9.73 5.87
C LEU A 30 -6.22 -10.68 4.79
N THR A 31 -6.76 -10.11 3.72
CA THR A 31 -7.36 -10.82 2.58
C THR A 31 -6.90 -10.23 1.25
N HIS A 32 -7.27 -10.85 0.14
CA HIS A 32 -6.98 -10.35 -1.22
C HIS A 32 -5.48 -10.35 -1.59
N TYR A 33 -4.87 -11.54 -1.65
CA TYR A 33 -3.46 -11.76 -2.02
C TYR A 33 -3.22 -11.96 -3.52
N THR A 34 -4.13 -11.48 -4.37
CA THR A 34 -4.07 -11.71 -5.83
C THR A 34 -2.82 -11.14 -6.50
N ILE A 35 -2.30 -10.05 -5.94
CA ILE A 35 -1.09 -9.36 -6.41
C ILE A 35 0.07 -9.47 -5.42
N ALA A 36 -0.08 -10.28 -4.37
CA ALA A 36 0.99 -10.50 -3.42
C ALA A 36 2.16 -11.24 -4.08
N SER A 37 3.38 -10.80 -3.81
CA SER A 37 4.58 -11.34 -4.45
C SER A 37 5.70 -11.56 -3.44
N ARG A 38 6.75 -12.25 -3.85
CA ARG A 38 7.98 -12.33 -3.07
C ARG A 38 8.91 -11.17 -3.36
N VAL A 39 9.64 -10.68 -2.36
CA VAL A 39 10.65 -9.60 -2.55
C VAL A 39 11.67 -9.99 -3.63
N SER A 40 12.05 -11.26 -3.67
CA SER A 40 12.93 -11.84 -4.69
C SER A 40 12.38 -11.79 -6.12
N GLN A 41 11.05 -11.77 -6.31
CA GLN A 41 10.42 -11.64 -7.63
C GLN A 41 10.37 -10.19 -8.11
N GLU A 42 10.25 -9.24 -7.19
CA GLU A 42 10.31 -7.81 -7.49
C GLU A 42 11.73 -7.35 -7.83
N THR A 43 12.73 -8.01 -7.24
CA THR A 43 14.15 -7.68 -7.42
C THR A 43 14.63 -8.04 -8.83
N GLY A 44 14.79 -7.03 -9.70
CA GLY A 44 15.28 -7.19 -11.06
C GLY A 44 14.19 -7.30 -12.14
N ALA A 45 12.92 -7.31 -11.75
CA ALA A 45 11.81 -7.15 -12.68
C ALA A 45 11.65 -5.67 -13.07
N PRO A 46 11.61 -5.32 -14.37
CA PRO A 46 11.25 -3.96 -14.78
C PRO A 46 9.79 -3.69 -14.42
N LEU A 47 9.57 -2.75 -13.49
CA LEU A 47 8.23 -2.27 -13.17
C LEU A 47 7.75 -1.37 -14.30
N ASN A 48 6.69 -1.78 -14.99
CA ASN A 48 6.05 -0.94 -15.98
C ASN A 48 5.04 0.00 -15.28
N PRO A 49 5.25 1.33 -15.31
CA PRO A 49 4.38 2.28 -14.64
C PRO A 49 2.92 2.23 -15.10
N ASP A 50 2.68 1.78 -16.34
CA ASP A 50 1.35 1.64 -16.96
C ASP A 50 0.67 0.32 -16.60
N GLN A 51 1.40 -0.62 -15.98
CA GLN A 51 0.89 -1.92 -15.53
C GLN A 51 0.92 -2.06 -13.99
N SER A 52 1.12 -0.96 -13.26
CA SER A 52 1.08 -0.97 -11.80
C SER A 52 -0.27 -1.52 -11.30
N GLN A 53 -0.21 -2.55 -10.46
CA GLN A 53 -1.38 -3.26 -9.94
C GLN A 53 -1.67 -2.84 -8.50
N GLY A 54 -2.94 -2.90 -8.10
CA GLY A 54 -3.40 -2.52 -6.76
C GLY A 54 -4.18 -1.21 -6.75
N THR A 55 -4.57 -0.79 -5.55
CA THR A 55 -5.44 0.39 -5.38
C THR A 55 -4.61 1.66 -5.29
N GLN A 56 -4.69 2.51 -6.32
CA GLN A 56 -3.83 3.70 -6.49
C GLN A 56 -3.71 4.57 -5.24
N ALA A 57 -4.81 4.81 -4.53
CA ALA A 57 -4.84 5.66 -3.34
C ALA A 57 -3.93 5.19 -2.18
N TYR A 58 -3.66 3.89 -2.08
CA TYR A 58 -2.85 3.28 -1.00
C TYR A 58 -1.48 2.82 -1.50
N MET A 59 -1.23 2.94 -2.81
CA MET A 59 -0.03 2.44 -3.46
C MET A 59 1.19 3.28 -3.04
N SER A 60 2.28 2.61 -2.65
CA SER A 60 3.54 3.30 -2.38
C SER A 60 4.19 3.80 -3.66
N ALA A 61 5.08 4.79 -3.54
CA ALA A 61 5.68 5.42 -4.70
C ALA A 61 6.58 4.44 -5.50
N GLU A 62 7.27 3.52 -4.83
CA GLU A 62 8.04 2.44 -5.47
C GLU A 62 7.15 1.45 -6.25
N GLN A 63 5.94 1.13 -5.78
CA GLN A 63 4.99 0.26 -6.50
C GLN A 63 4.49 0.87 -7.81
N THR A 64 4.55 2.19 -7.95
CA THR A 64 4.16 2.85 -9.21
C THR A 64 5.16 2.66 -10.34
N GLY A 65 6.33 2.07 -10.08
CA GLY A 65 7.44 1.94 -11.04
C GLY A 65 8.13 3.27 -11.39
N ARG A 66 7.78 4.37 -10.72
CA ARG A 66 8.30 5.72 -11.00
C ARG A 66 9.48 6.11 -10.11
N MET A 67 9.93 5.21 -9.22
CA MET A 67 11.14 5.34 -8.42
C MET A 67 12.16 4.29 -8.85
N LYS A 68 13.45 4.60 -8.69
CA LYS A 68 14.54 3.61 -8.84
C LYS A 68 14.65 2.73 -7.59
N ARG A 69 13.53 2.16 -7.15
CA ARG A 69 13.41 1.30 -5.99
C ARG A 69 12.35 0.25 -6.29
N THR A 70 12.66 -1.01 -6.01
CA THR A 70 11.71 -2.12 -6.11
C THR A 70 10.84 -2.20 -4.86
N PRO A 71 9.55 -2.59 -4.98
CA PRO A 71 8.71 -2.86 -3.83
C PRO A 71 9.35 -3.83 -2.85
N ASP A 72 9.32 -3.45 -1.58
CA ASP A 72 9.67 -4.30 -0.45
C ASP A 72 8.58 -4.19 0.62
N TYR A 73 8.84 -4.72 1.81
CA TYR A 73 7.92 -4.65 2.95
C TYR A 73 7.54 -3.22 3.38
N LEU A 74 8.34 -2.19 3.06
CA LEU A 74 7.99 -0.78 3.32
C LEU A 74 6.83 -0.29 2.45
N SER A 75 6.61 -0.92 1.30
CA SER A 75 5.44 -0.63 0.46
C SER A 75 4.15 -0.90 1.23
N ASP A 76 4.08 -2.06 1.88
CA ASP A 76 2.94 -2.43 2.72
C ASP A 76 2.78 -1.50 3.94
N PHE A 77 3.88 -1.02 4.53
CA PHE A 77 3.80 -0.05 5.64
C PHE A 77 3.29 1.31 5.18
N SER A 78 3.63 1.75 3.97
CA SER A 78 3.10 2.98 3.39
C SER A 78 1.58 2.87 3.17
N ALA A 79 1.14 1.76 2.57
CA ALA A 79 -0.28 1.45 2.37
C ALA A 79 -1.05 1.35 3.70
N LEU A 80 -0.42 0.76 4.74
CA LEU A 80 -0.98 0.70 6.08
C LEU A 80 -1.11 2.10 6.70
N GLY A 81 -0.15 3.00 6.47
CA GLY A 81 -0.21 4.39 6.90
C GLY A 81 -1.41 5.13 6.29
N VAL A 82 -1.62 4.99 4.98
CA VAL A 82 -2.81 5.53 4.28
C VAL A 82 -4.09 4.92 4.84
N THR A 83 -4.10 3.60 5.05
CA THR A 83 -5.25 2.87 5.61
C THR A 83 -5.64 3.40 6.99
N PHE A 84 -4.65 3.56 7.89
CA PHE A 84 -4.90 4.10 9.23
C PHE A 84 -5.34 5.56 9.18
N TYR A 85 -4.74 6.37 8.31
CA TYR A 85 -5.18 7.75 8.12
C TYR A 85 -6.65 7.80 7.74
N GLU A 86 -7.09 7.03 6.74
CA GLU A 86 -8.48 7.01 6.29
C GLU A 86 -9.42 6.51 7.38
N MET A 87 -9.06 5.44 8.09
CA MET A 87 -9.89 4.91 9.17
C MET A 87 -10.07 5.90 10.33
N LEU A 88 -9.07 6.76 10.58
CA LEU A 88 -9.12 7.75 11.66
C LEU A 88 -9.75 9.07 11.21
N ALA A 89 -9.45 9.53 10.00
CA ALA A 89 -9.87 10.82 9.47
C ALA A 89 -11.17 10.77 8.65
N GLY A 90 -11.63 9.57 8.29
CA GLY A 90 -12.79 9.35 7.41
C GLY A 90 -12.55 9.70 5.94
N GLN A 91 -11.33 10.09 5.57
CA GLN A 91 -10.94 10.47 4.20
C GLN A 91 -9.49 10.09 3.92
N LEU A 92 -9.13 9.93 2.64
CA LEU A 92 -7.75 9.66 2.23
C LEU A 92 -6.81 10.84 2.54
N PRO A 93 -5.52 10.58 2.85
CA PRO A 93 -4.53 11.64 3.10
C PRO A 93 -4.28 12.50 1.85
N PHE A 94 -4.41 11.89 0.67
CA PHE A 94 -4.28 12.54 -0.63
C PHE A 94 -5.39 12.04 -1.56
N GLN A 95 -6.06 12.96 -2.24
CA GLN A 95 -7.06 12.63 -3.26
C GLN A 95 -6.51 13.03 -4.63
N SER A 96 -6.24 12.04 -5.47
CA SER A 96 -5.91 12.26 -6.88
C SER A 96 -6.24 11.02 -7.69
N HIS A 97 -6.63 11.23 -8.95
CA HIS A 97 -6.88 10.19 -9.94
C HIS A 97 -5.62 9.87 -10.77
N TYR A 98 -4.51 10.58 -10.53
CA TYR A 98 -3.28 10.43 -11.29
C TYR A 98 -2.18 9.85 -10.41
N PRO A 99 -1.65 8.65 -10.74
CA PRO A 99 -0.57 8.01 -9.98
C PRO A 99 0.65 8.92 -9.77
N LEU A 100 1.01 9.73 -10.78
CA LEU A 100 2.14 10.65 -10.69
C LEU A 100 1.91 11.75 -9.63
N GLU A 101 0.69 12.25 -9.51
CA GLU A 101 0.34 13.25 -8.51
C GLU A 101 0.30 12.63 -7.12
N LEU A 102 -0.19 11.39 -6.98
CA LEU A 102 -0.10 10.65 -5.72
C LEU A 102 1.34 10.44 -5.28
N VAL A 103 2.24 10.03 -6.20
CA VAL A 103 3.68 9.92 -5.92
C VAL A 103 4.25 11.24 -5.42
N TYR A 104 3.94 12.35 -6.11
CA TYR A 104 4.38 13.67 -5.68
C TYR A 104 3.85 14.02 -4.28
N CYS A 105 2.58 13.76 -4.00
CA CYS A 105 1.99 14.00 -2.67
C CYS A 105 2.70 13.20 -1.58
N HIS A 106 2.94 11.90 -1.80
CA HIS A 106 3.64 11.03 -0.84
C HIS A 106 5.09 11.47 -0.57
N LEU A 107 5.75 12.09 -1.56
CA LEU A 107 7.13 12.55 -1.44
C LEU A 107 7.29 13.97 -0.93
N ALA A 108 6.31 14.86 -1.20
CA ALA A 108 6.51 16.31 -1.09
C ALA A 108 5.41 17.07 -0.33
N LYS A 109 4.28 16.43 0.01
CA LYS A 109 3.18 17.10 0.72
C LYS A 109 3.00 16.51 2.11
N GLN A 110 2.65 17.38 3.06
CA GLN A 110 2.11 16.93 4.33
C GLN A 110 0.63 16.57 4.15
N PRO A 111 0.16 15.45 4.72
CA PRO A 111 -1.25 15.09 4.70
C PRO A 111 -2.07 16.11 5.50
N VAL A 112 -3.36 16.23 5.18
CA VAL A 112 -4.27 17.12 5.91
C VAL A 112 -4.30 16.71 7.38
N SER A 113 -4.28 17.68 8.31
CA SER A 113 -4.36 17.33 9.74
C SER A 113 -5.72 16.71 10.05
N VAL A 114 -5.69 15.65 10.85
CA VAL A 114 -6.91 15.04 11.42
C VAL A 114 -7.43 16.00 12.49
N GLN A 115 -8.70 16.40 12.41
CA GLN A 115 -9.36 17.25 13.40
C GLN A 115 -9.88 16.45 14.59
#